data_AF-A0A7S2IR48-F1
#
_entry.id   AF-A0A7S2IR48-F1
#
_cell.length_a   1.000
_cell.length_b   1.000
_cell.length_c   1.000
_cell.angle_alpha   90.00
_cell.angle_beta   90.00
_cell.angle_gamma   90.00
#
_symmetry.space_group_name_H-M   'P 1'
#
loop_
_entity.id
_entity.type
_entity.pdbx_description
1 polymer ?
#
loop_
_entity_poly.entity_id
_entity_poly.type
_entity_poly.pdbx_seq_one_letter_code
_entity_poly.pdbx_strand_id
1 'polypeptide(L)'
;EKSLQKNRRQAVSVGCDEARAYGRDDLAPAWAQRHSAILSQRRGGGWWLWKPYVILRALNDPAVPWYRGVVIWVDAGNYLHADPRPLAARALHGSDISAMRLKWCQESDWTSPVTFERLNVSERYAVVERPQLGAYFLLFRKTEVTISFVERWLRLSEDEE
;
A
#
# COMPACT_ATOMS: atom_id res chain seq x y z
N GLU A 1 13.39 1.30 15.16
CA GLU A 1 12.76 0.27 16.01
C GLU A 1 11.69 0.82 16.97
N LYS A 2 12.00 1.82 17.80
CA LYS A 2 11.03 2.43 18.75
C LYS A 2 9.72 2.89 18.09
N SER A 3 9.77 3.51 16.90
CA SER A 3 8.57 4.00 16.19
C SER A 3 7.66 2.88 15.69
N LEU A 4 8.23 1.78 15.17
CA LEU A 4 7.44 0.63 14.69
C LEU A 4 6.71 -0.07 15.83
N GLN A 5 7.40 -0.28 16.96
CA GLN A 5 6.80 -0.84 18.16
C GLN A 5 5.69 0.05 18.71
N LYS A 6 5.92 1.38 18.74
CA LYS A 6 4.91 2.36 19.13
C LYS A 6 3.69 2.31 18.21
N ASN A 7 3.88 2.32 16.90
CA ASN A 7 2.78 2.28 15.93
C ASN A 7 1.91 1.03 16.11
N ARG A 8 2.52 -0.14 16.27
CA ARG A 8 1.78 -1.39 16.48
C ARG A 8 0.95 -1.34 17.76
N ARG A 9 1.56 -0.95 18.89
CA ARG A 9 0.87 -0.82 20.18
C ARG A 9 -0.27 0.18 20.09
N GLN A 10 -0.02 1.32 19.44
CA GLN A 10 -1.01 2.36 19.25
C GLN A 10 -2.20 1.85 18.42
N ALA A 11 -1.95 1.23 17.26
CA ALA A 11 -3.00 0.71 16.37
C ALA A 11 -3.95 -0.26 17.10
N VAL A 12 -3.41 -1.20 17.88
CA VAL A 12 -4.22 -2.12 18.69
C VAL A 12 -4.99 -1.37 19.77
N SER A 13 -4.33 -0.44 20.48
CA SER A 13 -4.96 0.33 21.56
C SER A 13 -6.15 1.18 21.11
N VAL A 14 -6.18 1.59 19.83
CA VAL A 14 -7.27 2.41 19.28
C VAL A 14 -8.37 1.59 18.59
N GLY A 15 -8.19 0.29 18.40
CA GLY A 15 -9.27 -0.60 17.92
C GLY A 15 -8.95 -1.52 16.75
N CYS A 16 -7.69 -1.62 16.29
CA CYS A 16 -7.29 -2.67 15.35
C CYS A 16 -7.21 -4.03 16.04
N ASP A 17 -7.71 -5.09 15.41
CA ASP A 17 -7.61 -6.46 15.94
C ASP A 17 -6.16 -6.96 16.01
N GLU A 18 -5.33 -6.57 15.03
CA GLU A 18 -3.91 -6.89 14.97
C GLU A 18 -3.12 -5.74 14.34
N ALA A 19 -1.82 -5.62 14.67
CA ALA A 19 -0.90 -4.72 14.00
C ALA A 19 0.47 -5.38 13.76
N ARG A 20 0.94 -5.30 12.52
CA ARG A 20 2.24 -5.82 12.05
C ARG A 20 3.14 -4.65 11.65
N ALA A 21 4.44 -4.83 11.81
CA ALA A 21 5.45 -3.94 11.24
C ALA A 21 6.33 -4.76 10.32
N TYR A 22 6.72 -4.17 9.21
CA TYR A 22 7.56 -4.82 8.21
C TYR A 22 8.86 -4.04 8.04
N GLY A 23 9.98 -4.75 8.05
CA GLY A 23 11.31 -4.33 7.67
C GLY A 23 11.87 -5.24 6.58
N ARG A 24 13.17 -5.08 6.30
CA ARG A 24 13.85 -5.90 5.28
C ARG A 24 13.85 -7.39 5.61
N ASP A 25 13.99 -7.72 6.89
CA ASP A 25 14.10 -9.11 7.36
C ASP A 25 12.75 -9.86 7.32
N ASP A 26 11.63 -9.14 7.11
CA ASP A 26 10.31 -9.75 6.97
C ASP A 26 10.02 -10.24 5.54
N LEU A 27 10.91 -9.92 4.59
CA LEU A 27 10.83 -10.37 3.21
C LEU A 27 11.35 -11.80 3.09
N ALA A 28 10.63 -12.67 2.35
CA ALA A 28 11.09 -14.03 2.16
C ALA A 28 12.47 -14.03 1.47
N PRO A 29 13.49 -14.75 2.00
CA PRO A 29 14.86 -14.66 1.49
C PRO A 29 14.99 -14.90 -0.01
N ALA A 30 14.29 -15.90 -0.54
CA ALA A 30 14.30 -16.21 -1.97
C ALA A 30 13.68 -15.09 -2.83
N TRP A 31 12.61 -14.46 -2.35
CA TRP A 31 11.98 -13.33 -3.06
C TRP A 31 12.85 -12.08 -3.00
N ALA A 32 13.47 -11.80 -1.84
CA ALA A 32 14.39 -10.68 -1.68
C ALA A 32 15.65 -10.86 -2.54
N GLN A 33 16.18 -12.07 -2.64
CA GLN A 33 17.32 -12.39 -3.51
C GLN A 33 16.95 -12.20 -4.99
N ARG A 34 15.78 -12.69 -5.42
CA ARG A 34 15.31 -12.54 -6.80
C ARG A 34 15.19 -11.07 -7.21
N HIS A 35 14.77 -10.19 -6.31
CA HIS A 35 14.56 -8.77 -6.59
C HIS A 35 15.68 -7.88 -6.03
N SER A 36 16.88 -8.42 -5.82
CA SER A 36 17.96 -7.69 -5.16
C SER A 36 18.39 -6.44 -5.93
N ALA A 37 18.31 -6.46 -7.26
CA ALA A 37 18.61 -5.31 -8.11
C ALA A 37 17.71 -4.11 -7.77
N ILE A 38 16.40 -4.32 -7.67
CA ILE A 38 15.43 -3.30 -7.24
C ILE A 38 15.63 -2.99 -5.74
N LEU A 39 15.67 -4.00 -4.86
CA LEU A 39 15.71 -3.81 -3.41
C LEU A 39 16.97 -3.10 -2.90
N SER A 40 18.06 -3.15 -3.67
CA SER A 40 19.31 -2.42 -3.39
C SER A 40 19.24 -0.93 -3.73
N GLN A 41 18.23 -0.47 -4.48
CA GLN A 41 18.09 0.93 -4.86
C GLN A 41 17.84 1.81 -3.64
N ARG A 42 18.60 2.93 -3.54
CA ARG A 42 18.54 3.83 -2.38
C ARG A 42 17.15 4.44 -2.17
N ARG A 43 16.47 4.79 -3.26
CA ARG A 43 15.15 5.44 -3.21
C ARG A 43 14.09 4.43 -2.81
N GLY A 44 13.29 4.77 -1.79
CA GLY A 44 12.14 3.95 -1.36
C GLY A 44 12.49 2.61 -0.70
N GLY A 45 13.77 2.35 -0.39
CA GLY A 45 14.22 1.03 0.07
C GLY A 45 13.99 -0.04 -1.00
N GLY A 46 14.25 0.33 -2.26
CA GLY A 46 13.97 -0.48 -3.43
C GLY A 46 12.69 -0.11 -4.16
N TRP A 47 12.58 1.16 -4.54
CA TRP A 47 11.43 1.75 -5.27
C TRP A 47 10.06 1.35 -4.72
N TRP A 48 10.00 1.08 -3.41
CA TRP A 48 8.81 0.61 -2.70
C TRP A 48 8.24 -0.74 -3.17
N LEU A 49 8.97 -1.56 -3.95
CA LEU A 49 8.52 -2.89 -4.41
C LEU A 49 8.07 -3.81 -3.25
N TRP A 50 8.74 -3.69 -2.10
CA TRP A 50 8.39 -4.45 -0.89
C TRP A 50 6.99 -4.14 -0.34
N LYS A 51 6.41 -2.96 -0.63
CA LYS A 51 5.09 -2.53 -0.13
C LYS A 51 3.94 -3.38 -0.67
N PRO A 52 3.71 -3.51 -1.99
CA PRO A 52 2.66 -4.40 -2.51
C PRO A 52 2.88 -5.85 -2.09
N TYR A 53 4.14 -6.30 -1.96
CA TYR A 53 4.44 -7.65 -1.49
C TYR A 53 3.90 -7.92 -0.07
N VAL A 54 4.18 -7.05 0.89
CA VAL A 54 3.71 -7.26 2.28
C VAL A 54 2.20 -7.02 2.43
N ILE A 55 1.62 -6.10 1.65
CA ILE A 55 0.17 -5.88 1.60
C ILE A 55 -0.53 -7.14 1.06
N LEU A 56 -0.02 -7.73 -0.02
CA LEU A 56 -0.56 -8.96 -0.59
C LEU A 56 -0.50 -10.11 0.41
N ARG A 57 0.62 -10.25 1.14
CA ARG A 57 0.74 -11.24 2.21
C ARG A 57 -0.29 -11.02 3.33
N ALA A 58 -0.52 -9.78 3.73
CA ALA A 58 -1.54 -9.46 4.74
C ALA A 58 -2.95 -9.77 4.26
N LEU A 59 -3.27 -9.47 2.99
CA LEU A 59 -4.57 -9.81 2.40
C LEU A 59 -4.79 -11.32 2.29
N ASN A 60 -3.75 -12.08 1.93
CA ASN A 60 -3.81 -13.53 1.82
C ASN A 60 -3.82 -14.27 3.17
N ASP A 61 -3.62 -13.56 4.28
CA ASP A 61 -3.69 -14.15 5.60
C ASP A 61 -5.10 -14.70 5.91
N PRO A 62 -5.26 -15.98 6.29
CA PRO A 62 -6.55 -16.57 6.60
C PRO A 62 -7.25 -15.93 7.80
N ALA A 63 -6.50 -15.25 8.70
CA ALA A 63 -7.07 -14.52 9.83
C ALA A 63 -7.84 -13.26 9.38
N VAL A 64 -7.54 -12.71 8.19
CA VAL A 64 -8.31 -11.60 7.61
C VAL A 64 -9.58 -12.16 6.96
N PRO A 65 -10.79 -11.85 7.47
CA PRO A 65 -12.00 -12.45 6.94
C PRO A 65 -12.39 -11.89 5.58
N TRP A 66 -12.91 -12.75 4.69
CA TRP A 66 -13.45 -12.33 3.39
C TRP A 66 -14.63 -11.36 3.54
N TYR A 67 -14.69 -10.37 2.64
CA TYR A 67 -15.74 -9.36 2.47
C TYR A 67 -15.99 -8.40 3.65
N ARG A 68 -15.38 -8.64 4.81
CA ARG A 68 -15.50 -7.80 6.02
C ARG A 68 -14.16 -7.40 6.62
N GLY A 69 -13.11 -8.18 6.41
CA GLY A 69 -11.76 -7.87 6.87
C GLY A 69 -11.18 -6.70 6.10
N VAL A 70 -10.55 -5.78 6.83
CA VAL A 70 -9.88 -4.61 6.26
C VAL A 70 -8.41 -4.62 6.65
N VAL A 71 -7.53 -4.57 5.65
CA VAL A 71 -6.10 -4.31 5.84
C VAL A 71 -5.87 -2.81 5.70
N ILE A 72 -5.27 -2.22 6.74
CA ILE A 72 -4.87 -0.81 6.77
C ILE A 72 -3.36 -0.73 6.63
N TRP A 73 -2.87 -0.07 5.59
CA TRP A 73 -1.47 0.28 5.47
C TRP A 73 -1.21 1.67 6.04
N VAL A 74 -0.17 1.80 6.85
CA VAL A 74 0.39 3.09 7.26
C VAL A 74 1.90 3.07 7.14
N ASP A 75 2.49 4.08 6.50
CA ASP A 75 3.95 4.22 6.48
C ASP A 75 4.48 4.39 7.91
N ALA A 76 5.72 3.96 8.18
CA ALA A 76 6.30 3.91 9.54
C ALA A 76 6.34 5.25 10.31
N GLY A 77 6.23 6.39 9.61
CA GLY A 77 6.13 7.71 10.22
C GLY A 77 4.72 8.12 10.67
N ASN A 78 3.69 7.34 10.32
CA ASN A 78 2.29 7.62 10.60
C ASN A 78 1.74 6.67 11.68
N TYR A 79 0.80 7.15 12.49
CA TYR A 79 0.11 6.33 13.49
C TYR A 79 -1.38 6.66 13.54
N LEU A 80 -2.19 5.65 13.87
CA LEU A 80 -3.61 5.83 14.12
C LEU A 80 -3.81 6.44 15.50
N HIS A 81 -4.61 7.50 15.61
CA HIS A 81 -4.88 8.17 16.90
C HIS A 81 -6.28 7.86 17.45
N ALA A 82 -7.12 7.18 16.67
CA ALA A 82 -8.48 6.81 17.01
C ALA A 82 -8.88 5.53 16.26
N ASP A 83 -10.03 4.98 16.64
CA ASP A 83 -10.61 3.81 16.00
C ASP A 83 -10.77 4.04 14.48
N PRO A 84 -10.12 3.23 13.63
CA PRO A 84 -10.19 3.41 12.19
C PRO A 84 -11.48 2.88 11.56
N ARG A 85 -12.30 2.10 12.28
CA ARG A 85 -13.48 1.43 11.72
C ARG A 85 -14.51 2.39 11.12
N PRO A 86 -14.86 3.53 11.76
CA PRO A 86 -15.76 4.52 11.14
C PRO A 86 -15.19 5.13 9.84
N LEU A 87 -13.88 5.39 9.81
CA LEU A 87 -13.20 5.88 8.62
C LEU A 87 -13.23 4.82 7.51
N ALA A 88 -12.88 3.58 7.83
CA ALA A 88 -12.86 2.47 6.88
C ALA A 88 -14.25 2.21 6.30
N ALA A 89 -15.30 2.18 7.14
CA ALA A 89 -16.68 2.01 6.70
C ALA A 89 -17.10 3.07 5.67
N ARG A 90 -16.77 4.34 5.93
CA ARG A 90 -17.07 5.45 5.02
C ARG A 90 -16.21 5.41 3.75
N ALA A 91 -14.91 5.21 3.89
CA ALA A 91 -13.95 5.26 2.78
C ALA A 91 -14.09 4.08 1.82
N LEU A 92 -14.59 2.94 2.30
CA LEU A 92 -14.80 1.71 1.53
C LEU A 92 -16.27 1.48 1.16
N HIS A 93 -17.13 2.50 1.30
CA HIS A 93 -18.55 2.37 0.98
C HIS A 93 -18.79 2.14 -0.52
N GLY A 94 -18.05 2.84 -1.39
CA GLY A 94 -18.19 2.76 -2.85
C GLY A 94 -17.07 2.00 -3.58
N SER A 95 -16.09 1.47 -2.85
CA SER A 95 -14.93 0.76 -3.40
C SER A 95 -14.32 -0.15 -2.33
N ASP A 96 -13.72 -1.27 -2.72
CA ASP A 96 -12.97 -2.14 -1.81
C ASP A 96 -11.54 -1.63 -1.53
N ILE A 97 -11.11 -0.61 -2.26
CA ILE A 97 -9.79 0.01 -2.13
C ILE A 97 -9.96 1.51 -1.98
N SER A 98 -9.27 2.10 -0.99
CA SER A 98 -9.31 3.53 -0.75
C SER A 98 -7.95 4.08 -0.35
N ALA A 99 -7.69 5.31 -0.75
CA ALA A 99 -6.46 6.05 -0.47
C ALA A 99 -6.79 7.53 -0.24
N MET A 100 -5.89 8.26 0.42
CA MET A 100 -6.08 9.69 0.64
C MET A 100 -5.65 10.51 -0.57
N ARG A 101 -6.46 11.48 -0.97
CA ARG A 101 -6.11 12.42 -2.05
C ARG A 101 -5.25 13.57 -1.52
N LEU A 102 -4.08 13.77 -2.12
CA LEU A 102 -3.12 14.83 -1.82
C LEU A 102 -3.42 16.07 -2.66
N LYS A 103 -4.29 16.95 -2.15
CA LYS A 103 -4.85 18.10 -2.90
C LYS A 103 -3.83 18.99 -3.63
N TRP A 104 -2.60 19.07 -3.14
CA TRP A 104 -1.55 19.96 -3.64
C TRP A 104 -0.41 19.24 -4.35
N CYS A 105 -0.57 17.94 -4.64
CA CYS A 105 0.40 17.12 -5.33
C CYS A 105 -0.27 16.59 -6.58
N GLN A 106 0.11 17.00 -7.78
CA GLN A 106 -0.49 16.44 -9.01
C GLN A 106 0.20 15.14 -9.40
N GLU A 107 -0.53 14.20 -9.99
CA GLU A 107 0.07 12.96 -10.50
C GLU A 107 1.21 13.25 -11.49
N SER A 108 1.07 14.27 -12.34
CA SER A 108 2.12 14.73 -13.27
C SER A 108 3.46 15.08 -12.63
N ASP A 109 3.45 15.57 -11.38
CA ASP A 109 4.65 16.05 -10.70
C ASP A 109 5.37 14.92 -9.94
N TRP A 110 4.63 13.85 -9.61
CA TRP A 110 5.08 12.83 -8.66
C TRP A 110 5.13 11.42 -9.24
N THR A 111 4.54 11.19 -10.40
CA THR A 111 4.52 9.90 -11.10
C THR A 111 5.33 10.02 -12.40
N SER A 112 6.22 9.03 -12.64
CA SER A 112 7.09 9.04 -13.82
C SER A 112 6.26 8.98 -15.12
N PRO A 113 6.60 9.76 -16.16
CA PRO A 113 5.98 9.64 -17.48
C PRO A 113 6.01 8.21 -18.03
N VAL A 114 7.11 7.48 -17.80
CA VAL A 114 7.26 6.08 -18.21
C VAL A 114 6.21 5.19 -17.53
N THR A 115 5.85 5.47 -16.28
CA THR A 115 4.79 4.73 -15.58
C THR A 115 3.43 4.95 -16.25
N PHE A 116 3.12 6.17 -16.69
CA PHE A 116 1.88 6.43 -17.42
C PHE A 116 1.84 5.70 -18.76
N GLU A 117 2.94 5.77 -19.52
CA GLU A 117 3.06 5.08 -20.81
C GLU A 117 2.87 3.57 -20.65
N ARG A 118 3.58 2.94 -19.71
CA ARG A 118 3.50 1.49 -19.45
C ARG A 118 2.13 1.03 -18.98
N LEU A 119 1.44 1.87 -18.21
CA LEU A 119 0.06 1.59 -17.79
C LEU A 119 -0.96 1.85 -18.91
N ASN A 120 -0.49 2.20 -20.12
CA ASN A 120 -1.30 2.62 -21.26
C ASN A 120 -2.30 3.72 -20.86
N VAL A 121 -1.81 4.66 -20.07
CA VAL A 121 -2.54 5.86 -19.66
C VAL A 121 -2.42 6.88 -20.82
N SER A 122 -2.92 6.53 -22.04
CA SER A 122 -3.17 7.43 -23.20
C SER A 122 -3.53 8.90 -22.88
N GLU A 123 -3.24 9.88 -23.73
CA GLU A 123 -3.45 11.33 -23.46
C GLU A 123 -4.88 11.78 -23.01
N ARG A 124 -5.86 10.88 -23.01
CA ARG A 124 -7.23 11.06 -22.52
C ARG A 124 -7.39 11.09 -20.98
N TYR A 125 -6.37 10.78 -20.16
CA TYR A 125 -6.58 10.62 -18.70
C TYR A 125 -6.63 11.93 -17.93
N ALA A 126 -7.84 12.24 -17.52
CA ALA A 126 -8.20 13.04 -16.37
C ALA A 126 -7.60 12.54 -15.04
N VAL A 127 -6.49 11.78 -15.00
CA VAL A 127 -5.77 11.35 -13.78
C VAL A 127 -4.42 12.08 -13.65
N VAL A 128 -3.74 12.39 -14.76
CA VAL A 128 -2.42 13.05 -14.77
C VAL A 128 -2.52 14.44 -14.15
N GLU A 129 -3.58 15.18 -14.50
CA GLU A 129 -3.91 16.50 -13.95
C GLU A 129 -4.77 16.41 -12.66
N ARG A 130 -4.76 15.26 -11.98
CA ARG A 130 -5.48 15.12 -10.70
C ARG A 130 -4.54 15.14 -9.53
N PRO A 131 -5.07 15.54 -8.37
CA PRO A 131 -4.34 15.35 -7.13
C PRO A 131 -4.04 13.87 -6.89
N GLN A 132 -2.79 13.59 -6.54
CA GLN A 132 -2.19 12.29 -6.34
C GLN A 132 -2.89 11.51 -5.23
N LEU A 133 -2.92 10.18 -5.35
CA LEU A 133 -3.29 9.31 -4.25
C LEU A 133 -2.06 9.02 -3.37
N GLY A 134 -2.14 9.44 -2.11
CA GLY A 134 -1.07 9.26 -1.13
C GLY A 134 -0.97 7.80 -0.67
N ALA A 135 0.06 7.09 -1.14
CA ALA A 135 0.33 5.70 -0.77
C ALA A 135 0.92 5.51 0.65
N TYR A 136 0.86 6.55 1.49
CA TYR A 136 1.27 6.49 2.91
C TYR A 136 0.16 5.96 3.82
N PHE A 137 -1.10 6.03 3.36
CA PHE A 137 -2.28 5.51 4.04
C PHE A 137 -3.20 4.84 3.01
N LEU A 138 -3.39 3.53 3.12
CA LEU A 138 -4.22 2.76 2.19
C LEU A 138 -5.17 1.85 2.97
N LEU A 139 -6.37 1.65 2.43
CA LEU A 139 -7.39 0.77 2.97
C LEU A 139 -7.78 -0.26 1.92
N PHE A 140 -7.85 -1.52 2.35
CA PHE A 140 -8.14 -2.65 1.49
C PHE A 140 -9.15 -3.57 2.18
N ARG A 141 -10.38 -3.65 1.66
CA ARG A 141 -11.31 -4.73 2.03
C ARG A 141 -10.85 -6.01 1.32
N LYS A 142 -10.74 -7.11 2.06
CA LYS A 142 -10.36 -8.40 1.48
C LYS A 142 -11.48 -8.93 0.59
N THR A 143 -11.27 -8.81 -0.72
CA THR A 143 -12.11 -9.32 -1.80
C THR A 143 -11.22 -9.82 -2.93
N GLU A 144 -11.77 -10.58 -3.89
CA GLU A 144 -10.99 -11.05 -5.04
C GLU A 144 -10.48 -9.87 -5.88
N VAL A 145 -11.28 -8.80 -6.01
CA VAL A 145 -10.92 -7.57 -6.72
C VAL A 145 -9.69 -6.92 -6.08
N THR A 146 -9.69 -6.80 -4.76
CA THR A 146 -8.57 -6.19 -4.02
C THR A 146 -7.30 -7.01 -4.13
N ILE A 147 -7.40 -8.33 -4.00
CA ILE A 147 -6.23 -9.21 -4.15
C ILE A 147 -5.68 -9.11 -5.56
N SER A 148 -6.52 -9.24 -6.59
CA SER A 148 -6.13 -9.13 -8.00
C SER A 148 -5.48 -7.77 -8.32
N PHE A 149 -5.99 -6.68 -7.73
CA PHE A 149 -5.39 -5.36 -7.84
C PHE A 149 -3.97 -5.33 -7.26
N VAL A 150 -3.78 -5.81 -6.03
CA VAL A 150 -2.46 -5.78 -5.37
C VAL A 150 -1.47 -6.72 -6.06
N GLU A 151 -1.93 -7.87 -6.57
CA GLU A 151 -1.10 -8.76 -7.39
C GLU A 151 -0.65 -8.08 -8.69
N ARG A 152 -1.55 -7.36 -9.38
CA ARG A 152 -1.19 -6.58 -10.57
C ARG A 152 -0.21 -5.46 -10.22
N TRP A 153 -0.44 -4.75 -9.11
CA TRP A 153 0.47 -3.73 -8.62
C TRP A 153 1.87 -4.31 -8.34
N LEU A 154 1.94 -5.45 -7.65
CA LEU A 154 3.21 -6.14 -7.38
C LEU A 154 3.93 -6.49 -8.69
N ARG A 155 3.25 -7.19 -9.62
CA ARG A 155 3.83 -7.60 -10.90
C ARG A 155 4.38 -6.43 -11.71
N LEU A 156 3.65 -5.30 -11.75
CA LEU A 156 4.09 -4.10 -12.46
C LEU A 156 5.23 -3.36 -11.76
N SER A 157 5.42 -3.57 -10.44
CA SER A 157 6.52 -2.97 -9.68
C SER A 157 7.79 -3.82 -9.69
N GLU A 158 7.71 -5.09 -10.12
CA GLU A 158 8.85 -6.00 -10.28
C GLU A 158 9.66 -5.70 -11.55
N ASP A 159 9.21 -4.75 -12.37
CA ASP A 159 9.91 -4.28 -13.55
C ASP A 159 11.06 -3.32 -13.16
N GLU A 160 12.25 -3.55 -13.70
CA GLU A 160 13.49 -2.84 -13.34
C GLU A 160 13.68 -1.52 -14.09
N GLU A 161 12.84 -1.22 -15.08
CA GLU A 161 12.96 -0.08 -15.99
C GLU A 161 11.95 1.06 -15.73
#